data_AF-A0A8H7Y6B1-F1
#
_entry.id   AF-A0A8H7Y6B1-F1
#
_cell.length_a   1.000
_cell.length_b   1.000
_cell.length_c   1.000
_cell.angle_alpha   90.00
_cell.angle_beta   90.00
_cell.angle_gamma   90.00
#
_symmetry.space_group_name_H-M   'P 1'
#
loop_
_entity.id
_entity.type
_entity.pdbx_description
1 polymer ?
#
loop_
_entity_poly.entity_id
_entity_poly.type
_entity_poly.pdbx_seq_one_letter_code
_entity_poly.pdbx_strand_id
1 'polypeptide(L)'
;MAGCPDLSPTQIRDILESCDKSAGEPLSSFPRLLIDDSAKMNENSIKLYPAAAGLPWHCTIPVLRQTKHWKAALSMVTKLLNLFAEDDIANTTLYRGSKSYANMAKKELRVIDHSWPRFTFYLWPAADERRLELLSATMTLLFIFDDVWEMQDEETIRIIQSEFISCLKLPDSETSLSERERNLTPLQAMITQVIQGYYDEDLKGGDGGKDVVKYLIDFINHPPPAKTYNTLREYVDYRIVDMAAQYGLAGVKFSLHSSVQIDSPTIKRFIRLSLEHICYSNDLGSYEKEKQAYNQGRVSYIINAVDVIKKLFNLPDDVTAKSVTLALQKQTEIEIGTELEQLRASGKATAEELEYCEAVLHLSMGNTFASVVMSRYGGDVARLIS
;
A
#
# COMPACT_ATOMS: atom_id res chain seq x y z
N MET A 1 21.08 -11.55 12.35
CA MET A 1 19.71 -11.48 11.79
C MET A 1 19.00 -12.73 12.22
N ALA A 2 18.15 -12.66 13.25
CA ALA A 2 17.35 -13.80 13.69
C ALA A 2 16.12 -13.88 12.77
N GLY A 3 16.07 -14.91 11.93
CA GLY A 3 14.95 -15.15 11.02
C GLY A 3 13.66 -15.44 11.77
N CYS A 4 12.53 -15.15 11.13
CA CYS A 4 11.27 -15.77 11.52
C CYS A 4 11.44 -17.29 11.30
N PRO A 5 11.23 -18.15 12.31
CA PRO A 5 11.39 -19.58 12.12
C PRO A 5 10.38 -20.07 11.08
N ASP A 6 10.81 -20.97 10.18
CA ASP A 6 9.89 -21.71 9.32
C ASP A 6 8.80 -22.34 10.20
N LEU A 7 7.55 -21.93 10.00
CA LEU A 7 6.44 -22.46 10.78
C LEU A 7 6.23 -23.92 10.38
N SER A 8 6.54 -24.83 11.30
CA SER A 8 6.24 -26.25 11.15
C SER A 8 4.73 -26.48 11.05
N PRO A 9 4.28 -27.60 10.45
CA PRO A 9 2.87 -28.00 10.46
C PRO A 9 2.24 -28.02 11.87
N THR A 10 3.03 -28.31 12.90
CA THR A 10 2.61 -28.25 14.30
C THR A 10 2.34 -26.81 14.76
N GLN A 11 3.22 -25.86 14.42
CA GLN A 11 3.00 -24.44 14.75
C GLN A 11 1.77 -23.87 14.04
N ILE A 12 1.49 -24.31 12.81
CA ILE A 12 0.26 -23.92 12.12
C ILE A 12 -0.98 -24.48 12.82
N ARG A 13 -0.94 -25.75 13.25
CA ARG A 13 -2.02 -26.33 14.05
C ARG A 13 -2.23 -25.55 15.34
N ASP A 14 -1.15 -25.21 16.04
CA ASP A 14 -1.20 -24.43 17.28
C ASP A 14 -1.79 -23.02 17.04
N ILE A 15 -1.45 -22.37 15.90
CA ILE A 15 -2.03 -21.09 15.47
C ILE A 15 -3.53 -21.22 15.15
N LEU A 16 -3.94 -22.29 14.47
CA LEU A 16 -5.34 -22.54 14.17
C LEU A 16 -6.14 -22.82 15.44
N GLU A 17 -5.61 -23.64 16.36
CA GLU A 17 -6.23 -23.96 17.64
C GLU A 17 -6.25 -22.74 18.60
N SER A 18 -5.27 -21.84 18.54
CA SER A 18 -5.27 -20.59 19.33
C SER A 18 -6.24 -19.55 18.77
N CYS A 19 -6.39 -19.46 17.44
CA CYS A 19 -7.41 -18.65 16.78
C CYS A 19 -8.83 -19.11 17.12
N ASP A 20 -9.05 -20.43 17.21
CA ASP A 20 -10.36 -21.00 17.57
C ASP A 20 -10.69 -20.77 19.06
N LYS A 21 -9.68 -20.82 19.95
CA LYS A 21 -9.84 -20.49 21.38
C LYS A 21 -10.04 -19.00 21.65
N SER A 22 -9.45 -18.13 20.84
CA SER A 22 -9.58 -16.67 20.93
C SER A 22 -10.83 -16.11 20.24
N ALA A 23 -11.55 -16.91 19.45
CA ALA A 23 -12.83 -16.54 18.88
C ALA A 23 -13.93 -16.28 19.93
N GLY A 24 -13.72 -16.72 21.18
CA GLY A 24 -14.65 -16.57 22.29
C GLY A 24 -14.32 -15.48 23.32
N GLU A 25 -13.09 -14.94 23.34
CA GLU A 25 -12.72 -13.84 24.24
C GLU A 25 -12.52 -12.55 23.43
N PRO A 26 -13.30 -11.48 23.68
CA PRO A 26 -13.00 -10.20 23.09
C PRO A 26 -11.61 -9.79 23.56
N LEU A 27 -10.71 -9.49 22.61
CA LEU A 27 -9.40 -8.92 22.87
C LEU A 27 -9.59 -7.51 23.48
N SER A 28 -9.99 -7.46 24.75
CA SER A 28 -10.45 -6.27 25.47
C SER A 28 -9.34 -5.25 25.73
N SER A 29 -8.11 -5.53 25.31
CA SER A 29 -6.94 -4.64 25.41
C SER A 29 -6.69 -3.80 24.14
N PHE A 30 -7.12 -4.22 22.94
CA PHE A 30 -6.86 -3.42 21.71
C PHE A 30 -7.53 -2.04 21.67
N PRO A 31 -8.74 -1.83 22.22
CA PRO A 31 -9.30 -0.48 22.32
C PRO A 31 -8.45 0.47 23.18
N ARG A 32 -7.57 -0.06 24.06
CA ARG A 32 -6.61 0.71 24.86
C ARG A 32 -5.27 0.93 24.14
N LEU A 33 -5.06 0.27 23.01
CA LEU A 33 -3.78 0.29 22.29
C LEU A 33 -3.63 1.47 21.34
N LEU A 34 -4.70 2.10 20.89
CA LEU A 34 -4.61 3.39 20.23
C LEU A 34 -4.59 4.45 21.35
N ILE A 35 -3.43 5.09 21.58
CA ILE A 35 -3.38 6.32 22.39
C ILE A 35 -4.35 7.31 21.72
N ASP A 36 -4.93 8.21 22.51
CA ASP A 36 -5.70 9.37 22.03
C ASP A 36 -5.09 9.86 20.72
N ASP A 37 -5.84 9.75 19.61
CA ASP A 37 -5.25 9.92 18.28
C ASP A 37 -4.49 11.26 18.23
N SER A 38 -3.36 11.29 17.52
CA SER A 38 -2.56 12.50 17.50
C SER A 38 -3.37 13.71 17.01
N ALA A 39 -2.99 14.91 17.45
CA ALA A 39 -3.71 16.14 17.10
C ALA A 39 -3.94 16.25 15.58
N LYS A 40 -2.93 15.87 14.78
CA LYS A 40 -2.97 15.84 13.32
C LYS A 40 -4.03 14.86 12.80
N MET A 41 -4.12 13.66 13.37
CA MET A 41 -5.16 12.69 12.99
C MET A 41 -6.56 13.22 13.33
N ASN A 42 -6.75 13.82 14.50
CA ASN A 42 -8.05 14.37 14.89
C ASN A 42 -8.47 15.58 14.04
N GLU A 43 -7.51 16.40 13.65
CA GLU A 43 -7.72 17.52 12.75
C GLU A 43 -8.08 17.07 11.33
N ASN A 44 -7.36 16.09 10.78
CA ASN A 44 -7.44 15.75 9.35
C ASN A 44 -8.35 14.55 9.01
N SER A 45 -8.82 13.77 9.98
CA SER A 45 -9.64 12.57 9.69
C SER A 45 -10.76 12.33 10.69
N ILE A 46 -11.65 11.40 10.35
CA ILE A 46 -12.76 10.91 11.17
C ILE A 46 -12.58 9.42 11.45
N LYS A 47 -13.08 8.95 12.60
CA LYS A 47 -13.10 7.53 12.95
C LYS A 47 -14.20 6.80 12.19
N LEU A 48 -13.89 5.58 11.74
CA LEU A 48 -14.85 4.64 11.17
C LEU A 48 -14.81 3.34 11.98
N TYR A 49 -15.98 2.71 12.12
CA TYR A 49 -16.18 1.46 12.85
C TYR A 49 -16.86 0.43 11.93
N PRO A 50 -16.09 -0.30 11.10
CA PRO A 50 -16.66 -1.16 10.04
C PRO A 50 -17.64 -2.21 10.57
N ALA A 51 -17.28 -2.89 11.67
CA ALA A 51 -18.14 -3.90 12.27
C ALA A 51 -19.47 -3.30 12.77
N ALA A 52 -19.44 -2.10 13.35
CA ALA A 52 -20.66 -1.41 13.79
C ALA A 52 -21.54 -0.95 12.62
N ALA A 53 -20.94 -0.77 11.44
CA ALA A 53 -21.66 -0.50 10.19
C ALA A 53 -22.16 -1.78 9.49
N GLY A 54 -21.99 -2.96 10.09
CA GLY A 54 -22.41 -4.24 9.50
C GLY A 54 -21.53 -4.74 8.35
N LEU A 55 -20.33 -4.17 8.17
CA LEU A 55 -19.39 -4.61 7.14
C LEU A 55 -18.61 -5.85 7.60
N PRO A 56 -18.22 -6.74 6.67
CA PRO A 56 -17.34 -7.86 7.00
C PRO A 56 -16.00 -7.30 7.49
N TRP A 57 -15.65 -7.61 8.73
CA TRP A 57 -14.45 -7.10 9.38
C TRP A 57 -13.69 -8.25 10.03
N HIS A 58 -12.58 -8.63 9.39
CA HIS A 58 -11.79 -9.79 9.78
C HIS A 58 -10.54 -9.44 10.61
N CYS A 59 -10.37 -8.17 10.97
CA CYS A 59 -9.31 -7.67 11.84
C CYS A 59 -9.79 -7.56 13.30
N THR A 60 -8.86 -7.74 14.23
CA THR A 60 -9.08 -7.59 15.67
C THR A 60 -9.13 -6.14 16.14
N ILE A 61 -8.53 -5.21 15.38
CA ILE A 61 -8.57 -3.77 15.64
C ILE A 61 -9.89 -3.21 15.11
N PRO A 62 -10.77 -2.64 15.97
CA PRO A 62 -12.17 -2.37 15.60
C PRO A 62 -12.38 -1.02 14.90
N VAL A 63 -11.34 -0.19 14.79
CA VAL A 63 -11.43 1.21 14.35
C VAL A 63 -10.35 1.52 13.32
N LEU A 64 -10.71 2.36 12.36
CA LEU A 64 -9.77 2.99 11.43
C LEU A 64 -10.17 4.45 11.21
N ARG A 65 -9.44 5.16 10.35
CA ARG A 65 -9.71 6.56 10.05
C ARG A 65 -9.84 6.81 8.56
N GLN A 66 -10.69 7.77 8.22
CA GLN A 66 -10.83 8.31 6.87
C GLN A 66 -10.49 9.79 6.86
N THR A 67 -9.66 10.22 5.93
CA THR A 67 -9.34 11.65 5.75
C THR A 67 -10.58 12.48 5.42
N LYS A 68 -10.62 13.72 5.94
CA LYS A 68 -11.61 14.75 5.59
C LYS A 68 -11.35 15.34 4.20
N HIS A 69 -10.12 15.23 3.70
CA HIS A 69 -9.63 15.90 2.49
C HIS A 69 -9.74 15.04 1.22
N TRP A 70 -10.55 13.98 1.24
CA TRP A 70 -10.67 13.00 0.16
C TRP A 70 -11.09 13.61 -1.19
N LYS A 71 -11.77 14.77 -1.19
CA LYS A 71 -12.12 15.50 -2.42
C LYS A 71 -10.90 16.06 -3.14
N ALA A 72 -9.94 16.61 -2.40
CA ALA A 72 -8.70 17.13 -2.97
C ALA A 72 -7.87 15.98 -3.58
N ALA A 73 -7.78 14.87 -2.86
CA ALA A 73 -7.19 13.62 -3.35
C ALA A 73 -7.81 13.17 -4.69
N LEU A 74 -9.14 13.04 -4.73
CA LEU A 74 -9.86 12.59 -5.93
C LEU A 74 -9.70 13.57 -7.11
N SER A 75 -9.72 14.87 -6.84
CA SER A 75 -9.50 15.91 -7.84
C SER A 75 -8.12 15.79 -8.48
N MET A 76 -7.08 15.58 -7.66
CA MET A 76 -5.71 15.40 -8.16
C MET A 76 -5.56 14.11 -8.98
N VAL A 77 -6.10 13.00 -8.50
CA VAL A 77 -6.09 11.73 -9.25
C VAL A 77 -6.78 11.91 -10.61
N THR A 78 -7.96 12.53 -10.64
CA THR A 78 -8.71 12.79 -11.87
C THR A 78 -7.90 13.64 -12.85
N LYS A 79 -7.27 14.71 -12.34
CA LYS A 79 -6.43 15.60 -13.15
C LYS A 79 -5.26 14.84 -13.78
N LEU A 80 -4.54 14.04 -13.00
CA LEU A 80 -3.39 13.31 -13.50
C LEU A 80 -3.78 12.19 -14.48
N LEU A 81 -4.88 11.48 -14.23
CA LEU A 81 -5.41 10.49 -15.16
C LEU A 81 -5.84 11.11 -16.49
N ASN A 82 -6.46 12.30 -16.49
CA ASN A 82 -6.78 13.01 -17.74
C ASN A 82 -5.51 13.37 -18.52
N LEU A 83 -4.46 13.85 -17.82
CA LEU A 83 -3.18 14.14 -18.46
C LEU A 83 -2.55 12.87 -19.08
N PHE A 84 -2.58 11.73 -18.39
CA PHE A 84 -2.17 10.45 -18.98
C PHE A 84 -3.01 10.04 -20.19
N ALA A 85 -4.32 10.27 -20.16
CA ALA A 85 -5.22 9.91 -21.24
C ALA A 85 -4.98 10.70 -22.54
N GLU A 86 -4.46 11.93 -22.41
CA GLU A 86 -4.24 12.92 -23.47
C GLU A 86 -2.78 12.99 -23.95
N ASP A 87 -1.82 12.46 -23.18
CA ASP A 87 -0.39 12.58 -23.49
C ASP A 87 0.05 11.64 -24.63
N ASP A 88 0.78 12.17 -25.61
CA ASP A 88 1.21 11.43 -26.80
C ASP A 88 2.18 10.29 -26.46
N ILE A 89 3.11 10.50 -25.52
CA ILE A 89 4.07 9.48 -25.07
C ILE A 89 3.31 8.37 -24.36
N ALA A 90 2.37 8.72 -23.48
CA ALA A 90 1.49 7.77 -22.79
C ALA A 90 0.56 6.99 -23.73
N ASN A 91 0.28 7.49 -24.94
CA ASN A 91 -0.46 6.77 -25.98
C ASN A 91 0.40 5.77 -26.76
N THR A 92 1.73 5.80 -26.61
CA THR A 92 2.62 4.80 -27.22
C THR A 92 2.22 3.40 -26.77
N THR A 93 2.09 2.50 -27.75
CA THR A 93 1.61 1.13 -27.49
C THR A 93 2.71 0.31 -26.82
N LEU A 94 2.39 -0.25 -25.66
CA LEU A 94 3.34 -0.99 -24.81
C LEU A 94 3.36 -2.49 -25.11
N TYR A 95 2.25 -3.05 -25.60
CA TYR A 95 2.14 -4.50 -25.83
C TYR A 95 1.20 -4.86 -26.98
N ARG A 96 1.65 -5.77 -27.87
CA ARG A 96 0.86 -6.50 -28.89
C ARG A 96 -0.35 -5.72 -29.41
N GLY A 97 -0.15 -4.45 -29.77
CA GLY A 97 -1.16 -3.60 -30.40
C GLY A 97 -2.38 -3.19 -29.56
N SER A 98 -2.45 -3.41 -28.24
CA SER A 98 -3.74 -3.25 -27.51
C SER A 98 -3.74 -2.45 -26.20
N LYS A 99 -2.59 -2.09 -25.60
CA LYS A 99 -2.55 -1.36 -24.32
C LYS A 99 -1.47 -0.28 -24.28
N SER A 100 -1.78 0.83 -23.61
CA SER A 100 -0.94 2.01 -23.37
C SER A 100 -1.28 2.61 -22.00
N TYR A 101 -0.40 3.44 -21.43
CA TYR A 101 -0.70 4.16 -20.17
C TYR A 101 -1.96 5.02 -20.30
N ALA A 102 -2.16 5.66 -21.46
CA ALA A 102 -3.37 6.42 -21.76
C ALA A 102 -4.64 5.56 -21.72
N ASN A 103 -4.60 4.33 -22.25
CA ASN A 103 -5.75 3.42 -22.22
C ASN A 103 -6.06 2.95 -20.79
N MET A 104 -5.05 2.77 -19.95
CA MET A 104 -5.24 2.47 -18.53
C MET A 104 -5.88 3.64 -17.80
N ALA A 105 -5.37 4.85 -18.00
CA ALA A 105 -5.94 6.04 -17.40
C ALA A 105 -7.42 6.24 -17.80
N LYS A 106 -7.75 6.07 -19.09
CA LYS A 106 -9.13 6.10 -19.59
C LYS A 106 -10.02 5.03 -18.97
N LYS A 107 -9.48 3.86 -18.64
CA LYS A 107 -10.22 2.79 -17.96
C LYS A 107 -10.48 3.17 -16.50
N GLU A 108 -9.46 3.64 -15.77
CA GLU A 108 -9.61 4.01 -14.36
C GLU A 108 -10.52 5.21 -14.16
N LEU A 109 -10.52 6.19 -15.08
CA LEU A 109 -11.45 7.33 -15.07
C LEU A 109 -12.93 6.89 -15.04
N ARG A 110 -13.27 5.72 -15.62
CA ARG A 110 -14.66 5.22 -15.65
C ARG A 110 -15.14 4.65 -14.32
N VAL A 111 -14.22 4.28 -13.43
CA VAL A 111 -14.50 3.60 -12.16
C VAL A 111 -13.91 4.34 -10.96
N ILE A 112 -13.46 5.58 -11.16
CA ILE A 112 -12.66 6.36 -10.22
C ILE A 112 -13.31 6.49 -8.84
N ASP A 113 -14.64 6.59 -8.80
CA ASP A 113 -15.42 6.75 -7.57
C ASP A 113 -15.43 5.50 -6.68
N HIS A 114 -15.09 4.33 -7.21
CA HIS A 114 -15.20 3.04 -6.52
C HIS A 114 -13.94 2.15 -6.61
N SER A 115 -12.91 2.60 -7.33
CA SER A 115 -11.64 1.88 -7.58
C SER A 115 -10.54 2.25 -6.56
N TRP A 116 -9.29 2.01 -6.93
CA TRP A 116 -8.07 2.25 -6.16
C TRP A 116 -7.87 3.67 -5.60
N PRO A 117 -8.41 4.76 -6.16
CA PRO A 117 -8.19 6.10 -5.58
C PRO A 117 -8.67 6.19 -4.13
N ARG A 118 -9.62 5.33 -3.72
CA ARG A 118 -10.08 5.23 -2.33
C ARG A 118 -9.00 4.81 -1.33
N PHE A 119 -7.90 4.18 -1.76
CA PHE A 119 -6.78 3.89 -0.86
C PHE A 119 -6.29 5.16 -0.17
N THR A 120 -6.16 6.26 -0.91
CA THR A 120 -5.66 7.53 -0.33
C THR A 120 -6.58 8.05 0.77
N PHE A 121 -7.85 7.64 0.79
CA PHE A 121 -8.81 8.08 1.81
C PHE A 121 -8.54 7.46 3.18
N TYR A 122 -7.91 6.28 3.21
CA TYR A 122 -7.77 5.46 4.41
C TYR A 122 -6.31 5.22 4.82
N LEU A 123 -5.36 5.29 3.89
CA LEU A 123 -3.95 4.95 4.17
C LEU A 123 -3.19 6.04 4.94
N TRP A 124 -3.49 7.33 4.69
CA TRP A 124 -2.77 8.46 5.31
C TRP A 124 -3.71 9.46 5.99
N PRO A 125 -4.46 9.03 7.02
CA PRO A 125 -5.49 9.85 7.67
C PRO A 125 -4.93 11.06 8.45
N ALA A 126 -3.62 11.15 8.66
CA ALA A 126 -2.97 12.30 9.30
C ALA A 126 -2.66 13.44 8.31
N ALA A 127 -2.63 13.16 7.00
CA ALA A 127 -2.25 14.15 5.99
C ALA A 127 -3.25 15.31 5.95
N ASP A 128 -2.74 16.54 5.95
CA ASP A 128 -3.52 17.70 5.55
C ASP A 128 -3.89 17.65 4.06
N GLU A 129 -4.67 18.65 3.61
CA GLU A 129 -5.14 18.71 2.23
C GLU A 129 -3.99 18.68 1.21
N ARG A 130 -2.92 19.45 1.43
CA ARG A 130 -1.80 19.56 0.49
C ARG A 130 -0.96 18.29 0.45
N ARG A 131 -0.61 17.72 1.61
CA ARG A 131 0.14 16.46 1.70
C ARG A 131 -0.65 15.32 1.06
N LEU A 132 -1.96 15.28 1.27
CA LEU A 132 -2.81 14.26 0.69
C LEU A 132 -2.95 14.42 -0.83
N GLU A 133 -3.01 15.65 -1.33
CA GLU A 133 -2.98 15.94 -2.78
C GLU A 133 -1.73 15.34 -3.44
N LEU A 134 -0.55 15.61 -2.86
CA LEU A 134 0.73 15.09 -3.34
C LEU A 134 0.77 13.55 -3.29
N LEU A 135 0.39 12.95 -2.16
CA LEU A 135 0.31 11.50 -1.98
C LEU A 135 -0.63 10.84 -2.99
N SER A 136 -1.72 11.51 -3.35
CA SER A 136 -2.67 11.01 -4.33
C SER A 136 -2.13 11.10 -5.76
N ALA A 137 -1.33 12.11 -6.06
CA ALA A 137 -0.64 12.22 -7.34
C ALA A 137 0.37 11.07 -7.52
N THR A 138 1.25 10.82 -6.55
CA THR A 138 2.23 9.72 -6.66
C THR A 138 1.60 8.34 -6.56
N MET A 139 0.49 8.19 -5.83
CA MET A 139 -0.30 6.95 -5.84
C MET A 139 -0.85 6.66 -7.24
N THR A 140 -1.25 7.71 -7.98
CA THR A 140 -1.66 7.56 -9.39
C THR A 140 -0.53 7.02 -10.25
N LEU A 141 0.70 7.53 -10.05
CA LEU A 141 1.88 7.03 -10.76
C LEU A 141 2.14 5.55 -10.43
N LEU A 142 2.07 5.18 -9.15
CA LEU A 142 2.22 3.80 -8.69
C LEU A 142 1.26 2.87 -9.43
N PHE A 143 -0.05 3.14 -9.43
CA PHE A 143 -1.03 2.26 -10.09
C PHE A 143 -0.89 2.23 -11.62
N ILE A 144 -0.53 3.34 -12.27
CA ILE A 144 -0.32 3.39 -13.71
C ILE A 144 0.93 2.57 -14.11
N PHE A 145 2.00 2.60 -13.31
CA PHE A 145 3.21 1.82 -13.58
C PHE A 145 3.10 0.34 -13.17
N ASP A 146 2.40 0.04 -12.08
CA ASP A 146 2.14 -1.33 -11.59
C ASP A 146 1.46 -2.20 -12.64
N ASP A 147 0.31 -1.75 -13.17
CA ASP A 147 -0.45 -2.51 -14.16
C ASP A 147 0.38 -2.78 -15.44
N VAL A 148 1.38 -1.94 -15.78
CA VAL A 148 2.25 -2.14 -16.94
C VAL A 148 3.38 -3.11 -16.65
N TRP A 149 3.95 -3.06 -15.44
CA TRP A 149 5.03 -3.92 -15.01
C TRP A 149 4.65 -5.41 -15.05
N GLU A 150 3.45 -5.77 -14.59
CA GLU A 150 2.96 -7.16 -14.59
C GLU A 150 2.83 -7.75 -16.00
N MET A 151 2.93 -6.91 -17.04
CA MET A 151 2.47 -7.29 -18.36
C MET A 151 3.51 -7.79 -19.34
N GLN A 152 4.84 -7.52 -19.34
CA GLN A 152 5.69 -7.90 -20.50
C GLN A 152 7.25 -7.71 -20.44
N ASP A 153 7.89 -8.08 -21.57
CA ASP A 153 9.27 -7.83 -22.08
C ASP A 153 9.93 -6.49 -21.63
N GLU A 154 11.15 -6.64 -21.09
CA GLU A 154 11.92 -5.63 -20.38
C GLU A 154 12.31 -4.40 -21.22
N GLU A 155 12.49 -4.51 -22.54
CA GLU A 155 13.18 -3.45 -23.30
C GLU A 155 12.30 -2.23 -23.59
N THR A 156 11.06 -2.43 -24.04
CA THR A 156 10.13 -1.32 -24.34
C THR A 156 9.63 -0.62 -23.07
N ILE A 157 9.42 -1.39 -22.00
CA ILE A 157 9.02 -0.88 -20.69
C ILE A 157 10.12 0.02 -20.14
N ARG A 158 11.40 -0.42 -20.19
CA ARG A 158 12.54 0.37 -19.70
C ARG A 158 12.67 1.72 -20.40
N ILE A 159 12.43 1.80 -21.71
CA ILE A 159 12.54 3.07 -22.46
C ILE A 159 11.50 4.08 -21.94
N ILE A 160 10.22 3.70 -21.93
CA ILE A 160 9.16 4.63 -21.56
C ILE A 160 9.19 4.93 -20.06
N GLN A 161 9.51 3.94 -19.22
CA GLN A 161 9.76 4.17 -17.79
C GLN A 161 10.95 5.12 -17.59
N SER A 162 12.04 5.01 -18.37
CA SER A 162 13.19 5.90 -18.21
C SER A 162 12.84 7.37 -18.47
N GLU A 163 11.94 7.65 -19.42
CA GLU A 163 11.45 9.01 -19.68
C GLU A 163 10.64 9.56 -18.51
N PHE A 164 9.73 8.77 -17.94
CA PHE A 164 8.95 9.20 -16.76
C PHE A 164 9.79 9.25 -15.47
N ILE A 165 10.69 8.30 -15.25
CA ILE A 165 11.62 8.29 -14.11
C ILE A 165 12.51 9.53 -14.15
N SER A 166 12.91 9.99 -15.33
CA SER A 166 13.68 11.24 -15.43
C SER A 166 12.92 12.39 -14.76
N CYS A 167 11.59 12.47 -14.93
CA CYS A 167 10.71 13.49 -14.33
C CYS A 167 10.58 13.36 -12.81
N LEU A 168 10.90 12.19 -12.25
CA LEU A 168 10.94 11.95 -10.80
C LEU A 168 12.24 12.42 -10.15
N LYS A 169 13.29 12.68 -10.96
CA LYS A 169 14.58 13.18 -10.49
C LYS A 169 14.62 14.70 -10.62
N LEU A 170 14.92 15.38 -9.51
CA LEU A 170 15.29 16.78 -9.55
C LEU A 170 16.54 16.96 -10.43
N PRO A 171 16.59 18.01 -11.27
CA PRO A 171 17.75 18.26 -12.12
C PRO A 171 18.99 18.65 -11.30
N ASP A 172 20.16 18.22 -11.80
CA ASP A 172 21.46 18.43 -11.15
C ASP A 172 21.97 19.89 -11.24
N SER A 173 21.35 20.76 -12.06
CA SER A 173 21.73 22.17 -12.20
C SER A 173 20.61 23.09 -12.70
N GLU A 174 20.67 24.38 -12.35
CA GLU A 174 19.72 25.41 -12.83
C GLU A 174 19.72 25.59 -14.35
N THR A 175 20.87 25.42 -15.01
CA THR A 175 20.98 25.54 -16.47
C THR A 175 20.19 24.44 -17.18
N SER A 176 20.15 23.24 -16.60
CA SER A 176 19.38 22.10 -17.12
C SER A 176 17.86 22.23 -16.91
N LEU A 177 17.40 23.10 -16.00
CA LEU A 177 15.97 23.39 -15.80
C LEU A 177 15.40 24.14 -17.01
N SER A 178 16.05 25.20 -17.46
CA SER A 178 15.48 26.12 -18.45
C SER A 178 15.26 25.49 -19.85
N GLU A 179 16.10 24.56 -20.28
CA GLU A 179 15.91 23.82 -21.55
C GLU A 179 14.93 22.67 -21.40
N ARG A 180 14.94 21.99 -20.24
CA ARG A 180 14.03 20.89 -19.92
C ARG A 180 12.59 21.38 -19.81
N GLU A 181 12.35 22.45 -19.06
CA GLU A 181 11.02 23.05 -18.84
C GLU A 181 10.35 23.52 -20.13
N ARG A 182 11.15 23.95 -21.13
CA ARG A 182 10.62 24.43 -22.42
C ARG A 182 10.01 23.33 -23.30
N ASN A 183 10.31 22.06 -23.02
CA ASN A 183 9.88 20.92 -23.84
C ASN A 183 9.03 19.89 -23.07
N LEU A 184 8.64 20.17 -21.82
CA LEU A 184 7.81 19.23 -21.05
C LEU A 184 6.38 19.18 -21.60
N THR A 185 5.83 17.98 -21.76
CA THR A 185 4.39 17.83 -21.96
C THR A 185 3.64 18.27 -20.69
N PRO A 186 2.33 18.60 -20.78
CA PRO A 186 1.53 18.93 -19.60
C PRO A 186 1.57 17.86 -18.50
N LEU A 187 1.64 16.58 -18.87
CA LEU A 187 1.81 15.46 -17.94
C LEU A 187 3.17 15.52 -17.24
N GLN A 188 4.26 15.66 -17.99
CA GLN A 188 5.61 15.74 -17.42
C GLN A 188 5.77 16.96 -16.51
N ALA A 189 5.23 18.11 -16.91
CA ALA A 189 5.22 19.32 -16.09
C ALA A 189 4.45 19.12 -14.77
N MET A 190 3.32 18.41 -14.81
CA MET A 190 2.56 18.05 -13.60
C MET A 190 3.37 17.14 -12.67
N ILE A 191 4.02 16.11 -13.22
CA ILE A 191 4.87 15.20 -12.45
C ILE A 191 6.01 16.00 -11.78
N THR A 192 6.71 16.86 -12.52
CA THR A 192 7.78 17.70 -11.96
C THR A 192 7.26 18.61 -10.85
N GLN A 193 6.09 19.23 -11.01
CA GLN A 193 5.48 20.07 -9.96
C GLN A 193 5.10 19.27 -8.71
N VAL A 194 4.60 18.05 -8.86
CA VAL A 194 4.28 17.16 -7.73
C VAL A 194 5.55 16.81 -6.97
N ILE A 195 6.62 16.44 -7.69
CA ILE A 195 7.90 16.08 -7.09
C ILE A 195 8.52 17.27 -6.35
N GLN A 196 8.55 18.45 -6.97
CA GLN A 196 8.98 19.68 -6.31
C GLN A 196 8.14 19.97 -5.06
N GLY A 197 6.82 19.73 -5.13
CA GLY A 197 5.92 19.90 -4.00
C GLY A 197 6.28 19.06 -2.78
N TYR A 198 6.85 17.87 -2.94
CA TYR A 198 7.36 17.08 -1.82
C TYR A 198 8.56 17.75 -1.14
N TYR A 199 9.52 18.23 -1.92
CA TYR A 199 10.68 18.93 -1.38
C TYR A 199 10.30 20.26 -0.73
N ASP A 200 9.33 20.98 -1.31
CA ASP A 200 8.81 22.21 -0.72
C ASP A 200 8.11 21.97 0.62
N GLU A 201 7.41 20.85 0.78
CA GLU A 201 6.82 20.46 2.07
C GLU A 201 7.89 20.01 3.09
N ASP A 202 8.96 19.32 2.66
CA ASP A 202 10.10 18.99 3.52
C ASP A 202 10.84 20.25 4.02
N LEU A 203 10.92 21.32 3.20
CA LEU A 203 11.48 22.61 3.64
C LEU A 203 10.65 23.28 4.74
N LYS A 204 9.36 22.94 4.88
CA LYS A 204 8.50 23.41 5.97
C LYS A 204 8.69 22.59 7.25
N GLY A 205 9.40 21.46 7.17
CA GLY A 205 9.72 20.55 8.27
C GLY A 205 9.54 19.08 7.86
N GLY A 206 9.98 18.15 8.71
CA GLY A 206 10.00 16.74 8.37
C GLY A 206 10.99 16.45 7.22
N ASP A 207 11.11 15.17 6.88
CA ASP A 207 11.90 14.76 5.71
C ASP A 207 11.30 13.52 5.02
N GLY A 208 9.96 13.39 5.10
CA GLY A 208 9.24 12.27 4.51
C GLY A 208 9.04 12.40 3.00
N GLY A 209 9.07 13.60 2.44
CA GLY A 209 8.79 13.82 1.02
C GLY A 209 9.86 13.24 0.12
N LYS A 210 11.13 13.47 0.43
CA LYS A 210 12.26 12.80 -0.24
C LYS A 210 12.18 11.28 -0.15
N ASP A 211 11.69 10.73 0.96
CA ASP A 211 11.53 9.29 1.15
C ASP A 211 10.41 8.75 0.25
N VAL A 212 9.29 9.47 0.14
CA VAL A 212 8.19 9.11 -0.78
C VAL A 212 8.69 9.05 -2.22
N VAL A 213 9.42 10.07 -2.67
CA VAL A 213 9.99 10.12 -4.03
C VAL A 213 10.97 8.98 -4.25
N LYS A 214 11.88 8.74 -3.30
CA LYS A 214 12.84 7.63 -3.35
C LYS A 214 12.13 6.28 -3.49
N TYR A 215 11.18 5.97 -2.61
CA TYR A 215 10.52 4.66 -2.63
C TYR A 215 9.56 4.48 -3.81
N LEU A 216 9.04 5.56 -4.40
CA LEU A 216 8.35 5.49 -5.69
C LEU A 216 9.32 5.06 -6.81
N ILE A 217 10.51 5.65 -6.86
CA ILE A 217 11.54 5.27 -7.85
C ILE A 217 12.00 3.83 -7.62
N ASP A 218 12.22 3.42 -6.38
CA ASP A 218 12.61 2.05 -6.03
C ASP A 218 11.52 1.05 -6.46
N PHE A 219 10.24 1.38 -6.25
CA PHE A 219 9.12 0.59 -6.72
C PHE A 219 9.11 0.45 -8.24
N ILE A 220 9.26 1.54 -9.00
CA ILE A 220 9.22 1.46 -10.47
C ILE A 220 10.37 0.60 -11.04
N ASN A 221 11.50 0.52 -10.33
CA ASN A 221 12.69 -0.24 -10.75
C ASN A 221 12.81 -1.63 -10.11
N HIS A 222 11.81 -2.10 -9.35
CA HIS A 222 11.94 -3.37 -8.64
C HIS A 222 12.03 -4.56 -9.62
N PRO A 223 12.75 -5.65 -9.27
CA PRO A 223 12.91 -6.79 -10.15
C PRO A 223 11.64 -7.66 -10.22
N PRO A 224 11.46 -8.45 -11.30
CA PRO A 224 10.24 -9.25 -11.47
C PRO A 224 10.16 -10.38 -10.44
N PRO A 225 8.97 -10.97 -10.22
CA PRO A 225 8.79 -12.03 -9.25
C PRO A 225 9.64 -13.26 -9.58
N ALA A 226 10.10 -13.94 -8.53
CA ALA A 226 10.64 -15.28 -8.68
C ALA A 226 9.56 -16.24 -9.19
N LYS A 227 9.95 -17.26 -9.96
CA LYS A 227 8.99 -18.27 -10.45
C LYS A 227 8.38 -19.10 -9.32
N THR A 228 9.11 -19.27 -8.22
CA THR A 228 8.74 -20.06 -7.06
C THR A 228 9.38 -19.48 -5.81
N TYR A 229 8.71 -19.60 -4.67
CA TYR A 229 9.23 -19.28 -3.34
C TYR A 229 9.35 -20.57 -2.54
N ASN A 230 10.48 -20.80 -1.87
CA ASN A 230 10.73 -22.00 -1.07
C ASN A 230 10.29 -21.82 0.38
N THR A 231 10.15 -20.58 0.84
CA THR A 231 9.64 -20.24 2.18
C THR A 231 8.62 -19.13 2.08
N LEU A 232 7.75 -19.02 3.10
CA LEU A 232 6.84 -17.89 3.20
C LEU A 232 7.59 -16.57 3.41
N ARG A 233 8.76 -16.61 4.06
CA ARG A 233 9.60 -15.42 4.28
C ARG A 233 10.13 -14.86 2.96
N GLU A 234 10.65 -15.70 2.09
CA GLU A 234 11.08 -15.30 0.74
C GLU A 234 9.94 -14.62 -0.03
N TYR A 235 8.73 -15.19 0.06
CA TYR A 235 7.54 -14.59 -0.54
C TYR A 235 7.23 -13.22 0.04
N VAL A 236 7.13 -13.10 1.37
CA VAL A 236 6.74 -11.83 2.00
C VAL A 236 7.80 -10.76 1.80
N ASP A 237 9.09 -11.08 1.81
CA ASP A 237 10.17 -10.12 1.52
C ASP A 237 10.05 -9.53 0.12
N TYR A 238 9.77 -10.38 -0.87
CA TYR A 238 9.45 -9.92 -2.22
C TYR A 238 8.17 -9.07 -2.23
N ARG A 239 7.10 -9.60 -1.62
CA ARG A 239 5.77 -9.01 -1.68
C ARG A 239 5.70 -7.61 -1.07
N ILE A 240 6.48 -7.35 -0.02
CA ILE A 240 6.61 -6.03 0.60
C ILE A 240 7.09 -4.98 -0.42
N VAL A 241 8.05 -5.35 -1.29
CA VAL A 241 8.57 -4.46 -2.34
C VAL A 241 7.55 -4.33 -3.48
N ASP A 242 7.03 -5.47 -3.94
CA ASP A 242 6.06 -5.60 -5.04
C ASP A 242 4.74 -4.86 -4.76
N MET A 243 4.33 -4.73 -3.49
CA MET A 243 3.14 -3.96 -3.11
C MET A 243 3.44 -2.51 -2.73
N ALA A 244 4.67 -2.04 -3.00
CA ALA A 244 5.15 -0.70 -2.66
C ALA A 244 4.97 -0.35 -1.16
N ALA A 245 5.15 -1.31 -0.26
CA ALA A 245 4.83 -1.10 1.15
C ALA A 245 5.77 -0.07 1.80
N GLN A 246 7.03 0.01 1.37
CA GLN A 246 7.96 1.06 1.82
C GLN A 246 7.51 2.47 1.37
N TYR A 247 6.92 2.60 0.19
CA TYR A 247 6.29 3.86 -0.24
C TYR A 247 5.10 4.20 0.67
N GLY A 248 4.28 3.22 1.04
CA GLY A 248 3.19 3.40 2.01
C GLY A 248 3.69 3.96 3.35
N LEU A 249 4.78 3.40 3.89
CA LEU A 249 5.44 3.86 5.12
C LEU A 249 6.00 5.28 5.00
N ALA A 250 6.69 5.60 3.89
CA ALA A 250 7.16 6.96 3.65
C ALA A 250 5.99 7.95 3.53
N GLY A 251 4.87 7.53 2.96
CA GLY A 251 3.64 8.32 2.95
C GLY A 251 3.09 8.58 4.35
N VAL A 252 3.19 7.62 5.28
CA VAL A 252 2.83 7.84 6.69
C VAL A 252 3.74 8.90 7.31
N LYS A 253 5.06 8.78 7.14
CA LYS A 253 6.03 9.74 7.65
C LYS A 253 5.77 11.15 7.12
N PHE A 254 5.53 11.26 5.81
CA PHE A 254 5.20 12.52 5.14
C PHE A 254 3.87 13.10 5.65
N SER A 255 2.85 12.26 5.82
CA SER A 255 1.52 12.67 6.31
C SER A 255 1.56 13.25 7.72
N LEU A 256 2.47 12.76 8.56
CA LEU A 256 2.67 13.23 9.93
C LEU A 256 3.58 14.44 10.04
N HIS A 257 4.18 14.90 8.93
CA HIS A 257 5.23 15.91 8.96
C HIS A 257 6.41 15.50 9.87
N SER A 258 6.78 14.22 9.80
CA SER A 258 7.76 13.58 10.71
C SER A 258 9.15 13.45 10.08
N SER A 259 10.17 13.40 10.95
CA SER A 259 11.58 13.11 10.64
C SER A 259 12.04 11.74 11.16
N VAL A 260 11.11 10.86 11.55
CA VAL A 260 11.42 9.51 12.04
C VAL A 260 12.28 8.74 11.02
N GLN A 261 13.28 8.04 11.54
CA GLN A 261 14.07 7.09 10.78
C GLN A 261 13.28 5.78 10.69
N ILE A 262 12.68 5.51 9.53
CA ILE A 262 11.78 4.37 9.31
C ILE A 262 12.49 3.02 9.53
N ASP A 263 13.81 2.98 9.35
CA ASP A 263 14.66 1.82 9.56
C ASP A 263 15.31 1.75 10.96
N SER A 264 14.90 2.65 11.87
CA SER A 264 15.35 2.68 13.27
C SER A 264 15.28 1.29 13.89
N PRO A 265 16.39 0.78 14.48
CA PRO A 265 16.40 -0.51 15.15
C PRO A 265 15.34 -0.64 16.25
N THR A 266 14.93 0.47 16.85
CA THR A 266 13.93 0.53 17.92
C THR A 266 12.56 0.07 17.43
N ILE A 267 12.09 0.56 16.28
CA ILE A 267 10.74 0.26 15.75
C ILE A 267 10.76 -0.81 14.64
N LYS A 268 11.93 -1.28 14.21
CA LYS A 268 12.08 -2.22 13.09
C LYS A 268 11.20 -3.46 13.19
N ARG A 269 11.04 -4.04 14.39
CA ARG A 269 10.19 -5.21 14.59
C ARG A 269 8.71 -4.88 14.38
N PHE A 270 8.24 -3.77 14.95
CA PHE A 270 6.87 -3.29 14.77
C PHE A 270 6.56 -3.04 13.28
N ILE A 271 7.49 -2.37 12.57
CA ILE A 271 7.34 -2.08 11.14
C ILE A 271 7.25 -3.38 10.34
N ARG A 272 8.14 -4.36 10.58
CA ARG A 272 8.09 -5.66 9.92
C ARG A 272 6.72 -6.33 10.09
N LEU A 273 6.20 -6.39 11.31
CA LEU A 273 4.90 -7.01 11.60
C LEU A 273 3.76 -6.28 10.87
N SER A 274 3.79 -4.95 10.83
CA SER A 274 2.78 -4.14 10.14
C SER A 274 2.78 -4.37 8.62
N LEU A 275 3.96 -4.55 8.01
CA LEU A 275 4.08 -4.87 6.58
C LEU A 275 3.64 -6.31 6.27
N GLU A 276 3.93 -7.26 7.15
CA GLU A 276 3.42 -8.64 7.07
C GLU A 276 1.88 -8.65 7.10
N HIS A 277 1.28 -7.85 8.00
CA HIS A 277 -0.18 -7.70 8.07
C HIS A 277 -0.77 -7.15 6.78
N ILE A 278 -0.19 -6.07 6.23
CA ILE A 278 -0.63 -5.45 4.96
C ILE A 278 -0.57 -6.48 3.83
N CYS A 279 0.53 -7.25 3.76
CA CYS A 279 0.72 -8.34 2.80
C CYS A 279 -0.42 -9.36 2.86
N TYR A 280 -0.65 -9.98 4.02
CA TYR A 280 -1.69 -10.99 4.18
C TYR A 280 -3.08 -10.44 3.90
N SER A 281 -3.37 -9.22 4.38
CA SER A 281 -4.67 -8.57 4.20
C SER A 281 -4.96 -8.25 2.73
N ASN A 282 -3.98 -7.73 2.00
CA ASN A 282 -4.11 -7.43 0.58
C ASN A 282 -4.34 -8.71 -0.21
N ASP A 283 -3.51 -9.73 0.03
CA ASP A 283 -3.55 -11.01 -0.68
C ASP A 283 -4.85 -11.77 -0.42
N LEU A 284 -5.37 -11.74 0.81
CA LEU A 284 -6.70 -12.29 1.13
C LEU A 284 -7.82 -11.58 0.35
N GLY A 285 -7.77 -10.25 0.28
CA GLY A 285 -8.74 -9.46 -0.46
C GLY A 285 -8.65 -9.67 -1.98
N SER A 286 -7.44 -9.82 -2.51
CA SER A 286 -7.18 -9.87 -3.94
C SER A 286 -7.20 -11.26 -4.57
N TYR A 287 -7.17 -12.32 -3.75
CA TYR A 287 -6.98 -13.70 -4.20
C TYR A 287 -7.91 -14.12 -5.34
N GLU A 288 -9.23 -13.92 -5.19
CA GLU A 288 -10.20 -14.39 -6.19
C GLU A 288 -10.00 -13.71 -7.55
N LYS A 289 -9.78 -12.40 -7.52
CA LYS A 289 -9.50 -11.58 -8.71
C LYS A 289 -8.22 -12.08 -9.41
N GLU A 290 -7.15 -12.28 -8.66
CA GLU A 290 -5.85 -12.73 -9.18
C GLU A 290 -5.90 -14.16 -9.70
N LYS A 291 -6.52 -15.07 -8.95
CA LYS A 291 -6.71 -16.47 -9.36
C LYS A 291 -7.53 -16.57 -10.63
N GLN A 292 -8.59 -15.78 -10.76
CA GLN A 292 -9.40 -15.72 -11.96
C GLN A 292 -8.58 -15.20 -13.15
N ALA A 293 -7.79 -14.14 -12.97
CA ALA A 293 -6.93 -13.60 -14.02
C ALA A 293 -5.88 -14.63 -14.48
N TYR A 294 -5.26 -15.34 -13.55
CA TYR A 294 -4.30 -16.40 -13.82
C TYR A 294 -4.94 -17.57 -14.59
N ASN A 295 -6.08 -18.08 -14.11
CA ASN A 295 -6.80 -19.18 -14.76
C ASN A 295 -7.28 -18.83 -16.19
N GLN A 296 -7.54 -17.55 -16.46
CA GLN A 296 -7.91 -17.05 -17.78
C GLN A 296 -6.70 -16.72 -18.68
N GLY A 297 -5.47 -16.94 -18.21
CA GLY A 297 -4.24 -16.62 -18.94
C GLY A 297 -4.03 -15.11 -19.16
N ARG A 298 -4.67 -14.26 -18.35
CA ARG A 298 -4.50 -12.80 -18.41
C ARG A 298 -3.23 -12.32 -17.73
N VAL A 299 -2.71 -13.09 -16.77
CA VAL A 299 -1.44 -12.86 -16.07
C VAL A 299 -0.61 -14.14 -16.05
N SER A 300 0.71 -14.00 -16.00
CA SER A 300 1.66 -15.12 -16.08
C SER A 300 1.93 -15.79 -14.73
N TYR A 301 1.66 -15.10 -13.63
CA TYR A 301 1.99 -15.52 -12.27
C TYR A 301 0.82 -15.28 -11.32
N ILE A 302 0.84 -15.98 -10.18
CA ILE A 302 0.03 -15.67 -9.02
C ILE A 302 0.99 -15.29 -7.89
N ILE A 303 1.01 -14.01 -7.55
CA ILE A 303 1.86 -13.44 -6.49
C ILE A 303 0.94 -13.22 -5.29
N ASN A 304 0.64 -14.30 -4.57
CA ASN A 304 -0.35 -14.25 -3.50
C ASN A 304 -0.02 -15.24 -2.38
N ALA A 305 -0.08 -14.77 -1.12
CA ALA A 305 0.22 -15.55 0.08
C ALA A 305 -0.64 -16.81 0.16
N VAL A 306 -1.91 -16.75 -0.23
CA VAL A 306 -2.82 -17.91 -0.19
C VAL A 306 -2.31 -19.03 -1.11
N ASP A 307 -1.87 -18.70 -2.32
CA ASP A 307 -1.34 -19.69 -3.27
C ASP A 307 0.01 -20.25 -2.82
N VAL A 308 0.88 -19.39 -2.28
CA VAL A 308 2.18 -19.81 -1.72
C VAL A 308 2.00 -20.73 -0.51
N ILE A 309 1.15 -20.36 0.44
CA ILE A 309 0.82 -21.16 1.64
C ILE A 309 0.24 -22.51 1.22
N LYS A 310 -0.70 -22.52 0.25
CA LYS A 310 -1.25 -23.78 -0.27
C LYS A 310 -0.16 -24.73 -0.76
N LYS A 311 0.79 -24.22 -1.53
CA LYS A 311 1.90 -25.00 -2.10
C LYS A 311 2.89 -25.46 -1.04
N LEU A 312 3.34 -24.55 -0.17
CA LEU A 312 4.35 -24.86 0.86
C LEU A 312 3.84 -25.90 1.88
N PHE A 313 2.57 -25.83 2.23
CA PHE A 313 1.97 -26.74 3.23
C PHE A 313 1.17 -27.90 2.60
N ASN A 314 1.18 -28.04 1.28
CA ASN A 314 0.44 -29.05 0.53
C ASN A 314 -1.04 -29.14 0.96
N LEU A 315 -1.69 -27.97 1.08
CA LEU A 315 -3.08 -27.87 1.54
C LEU A 315 -4.07 -28.33 0.46
N PRO A 316 -5.20 -28.94 0.85
CA PRO A 316 -6.10 -29.60 -0.10
C PRO A 316 -6.81 -28.62 -1.06
N ASP A 317 -7.13 -27.41 -0.59
CA ASP A 317 -7.94 -26.46 -1.33
C ASP A 317 -7.64 -25.00 -0.94
N ASP A 318 -8.18 -24.07 -1.72
CA ASP A 318 -7.96 -22.63 -1.56
C ASP A 318 -8.67 -22.08 -0.31
N VAL A 319 -9.76 -22.73 0.12
CA VAL A 319 -10.50 -22.34 1.34
C VAL A 319 -9.65 -22.59 2.57
N THR A 320 -9.03 -23.76 2.65
CA THR A 320 -8.10 -24.15 3.73
C THR A 320 -6.89 -23.21 3.73
N ALA A 321 -6.34 -22.91 2.56
CA ALA A 321 -5.23 -21.97 2.43
C ALA A 321 -5.59 -20.56 2.92
N LYS A 322 -6.77 -20.03 2.54
CA LYS A 322 -7.27 -18.73 3.05
C LYS A 322 -7.43 -18.73 4.55
N SER A 323 -7.95 -19.81 5.15
CA SER A 323 -8.09 -19.94 6.60
C SER A 323 -6.73 -19.87 7.31
N VAL A 324 -5.71 -20.54 6.76
CA VAL A 324 -4.34 -20.47 7.29
C VAL A 324 -3.78 -19.05 7.13
N THR A 325 -3.94 -18.40 5.98
CA THR A 325 -3.50 -17.01 5.76
C THR A 325 -4.18 -16.04 6.71
N LEU A 326 -5.49 -16.19 6.95
CA LEU A 326 -6.24 -15.37 7.91
C LEU A 326 -5.77 -15.59 9.35
N ALA A 327 -5.46 -16.83 9.72
CA ALA A 327 -4.90 -17.13 11.04
C ALA A 327 -3.53 -16.49 11.24
N LEU A 328 -2.67 -16.49 10.20
CA LEU A 328 -1.40 -15.76 10.22
C LEU A 328 -1.62 -14.24 10.37
N GLN A 329 -2.56 -13.65 9.62
CA GLN A 329 -2.91 -12.24 9.78
C GLN A 329 -3.31 -11.90 11.22
N LYS A 330 -4.20 -12.69 11.83
CA LYS A 330 -4.65 -12.51 13.22
C LYS A 330 -3.53 -12.66 14.24
N GLN A 331 -2.65 -13.65 14.05
CA GLN A 331 -1.48 -13.83 14.90
C GLN A 331 -0.54 -12.62 14.80
N THR A 332 -0.31 -12.09 13.59
CA THR A 332 0.47 -10.87 13.38
C THR A 332 -0.17 -9.66 14.09
N GLU A 333 -1.50 -9.53 14.10
CA GLU A 333 -2.20 -8.45 14.84
C GLU A 333 -1.91 -8.51 16.36
N ILE A 334 -1.95 -9.71 16.94
CA ILE A 334 -1.61 -9.93 18.37
C ILE A 334 -0.16 -9.51 18.65
N GLU A 335 0.76 -9.86 17.76
CA GLU A 335 2.18 -9.50 17.87
C GLU A 335 2.41 -7.99 17.73
N ILE A 336 1.68 -7.32 16.82
CA ILE A 336 1.71 -5.86 16.66
C ILE A 336 1.29 -5.18 17.97
N GLY A 337 0.18 -5.62 18.56
CA GLY A 337 -0.33 -5.05 19.82
C GLY A 337 0.67 -5.24 20.96
N THR A 338 1.21 -6.45 21.09
CA THR A 338 2.23 -6.77 22.10
C THR A 338 3.50 -5.93 21.93
N GLU A 339 4.00 -5.78 20.71
CA GLU A 339 5.19 -4.98 20.42
C GLU A 339 4.96 -3.50 20.74
N LEU A 340 3.79 -2.95 20.41
CA LEU A 340 3.48 -1.55 20.70
C LEU A 340 3.42 -1.28 22.22
N GLU A 341 2.84 -2.19 23.00
CA GLU A 341 2.87 -2.11 24.47
C GLU A 341 4.30 -2.14 25.02
N GLN A 342 5.15 -3.02 24.47
CA GLN A 342 6.55 -3.12 24.86
C GLN A 342 7.34 -1.86 24.53
N LEU A 343 7.12 -1.28 23.35
CA LEU A 343 7.76 -0.02 22.95
C LEU A 343 7.41 1.11 23.93
N ARG A 344 6.13 1.25 24.28
CA ARG A 344 5.65 2.24 25.26
C ARG A 344 6.21 2.01 26.66
N ALA A 345 6.16 0.77 27.15
CA ALA A 345 6.60 0.43 28.50
C ALA A 345 8.12 0.54 28.68
N SER A 346 8.90 0.28 27.62
CA SER A 346 10.36 0.28 27.69
C SER A 346 10.99 1.67 27.80
N GLY A 347 10.26 2.72 27.40
CA GLY A 347 10.79 4.09 27.29
C GLY A 347 11.91 4.26 26.26
N LYS A 348 12.14 3.26 25.39
CA LYS A 348 13.20 3.31 24.36
C LYS A 348 12.78 4.04 23.10
N ALA A 349 11.49 3.98 22.74
CA ALA A 349 10.94 4.70 21.60
C ALA A 349 10.68 6.16 21.97
N THR A 350 11.04 7.07 21.07
CA THR A 350 10.68 8.48 21.19
C THR A 350 9.17 8.68 21.01
N ALA A 351 8.64 9.83 21.44
CA ALA A 351 7.23 10.17 21.21
C ALA A 351 6.89 10.20 19.70
N GLU A 352 7.83 10.68 18.87
CA GLU A 352 7.64 10.72 17.42
C GLU A 352 7.64 9.32 16.79
N GLU A 353 8.51 8.41 17.25
CA GLU A 353 8.49 7.00 16.82
C GLU A 353 7.19 6.30 17.22
N LEU A 354 6.64 6.60 18.41
CA LEU A 354 5.36 6.06 18.85
C LEU A 354 4.18 6.61 18.02
N GLU A 355 4.14 7.92 17.76
CA GLU A 355 3.14 8.54 16.86
C GLU A 355 3.22 7.93 15.46
N TYR A 356 4.44 7.71 14.95
CA TYR A 356 4.65 7.05 13.67
C TYR A 356 4.15 5.61 13.65
N CYS A 357 4.47 4.80 14.67
CA CYS A 357 3.96 3.42 14.80
C CYS A 357 2.42 3.37 14.83
N GLU A 358 1.77 4.27 15.54
CA GLU A 358 0.31 4.36 15.59
C GLU A 358 -0.29 4.74 14.22
N ALA A 359 0.31 5.68 13.51
CA ALA A 359 -0.13 6.03 12.17
C ALA A 359 0.10 4.89 11.16
N VAL A 360 1.17 4.11 11.31
CA VAL A 360 1.39 2.87 10.52
C VAL A 360 0.32 1.82 10.82
N LEU A 361 -0.19 1.73 12.05
CA LEU A 361 -1.32 0.86 12.35
C LEU A 361 -2.58 1.27 11.58
N HIS A 362 -2.82 2.57 11.44
CA HIS A 362 -3.90 3.09 10.62
C HIS A 362 -3.70 2.83 9.12
N LEU A 363 -2.46 2.84 8.61
CA LEU A 363 -2.15 2.39 7.26
C LEU A 363 -2.58 0.92 7.06
N SER A 364 -2.22 0.03 7.99
CA SER A 364 -2.60 -1.40 7.94
C SER A 364 -4.11 -1.61 7.95
N MET A 365 -4.83 -0.89 8.83
CA MET A 365 -6.29 -0.97 8.89
C MET A 365 -6.98 -0.35 7.68
N GLY A 366 -6.43 0.75 7.16
CA GLY A 366 -6.90 1.40 5.94
C GLY A 366 -6.77 0.49 4.72
N ASN A 367 -5.66 -0.25 4.60
CA ASN A 367 -5.48 -1.26 3.56
C ASN A 367 -6.54 -2.37 3.66
N THR A 368 -6.76 -2.90 4.87
CA THR A 368 -7.80 -3.92 5.08
C THR A 368 -9.19 -3.40 4.70
N PHE A 369 -9.53 -2.19 5.12
CA PHE A 369 -10.83 -1.60 4.84
C PHE A 369 -11.05 -1.33 3.37
N ALA A 370 -10.02 -0.83 2.67
CA ALA A 370 -10.03 -0.66 1.23
C ALA A 370 -10.35 -2.00 0.51
N SER A 371 -9.79 -3.11 1.00
CA SER A 371 -10.11 -4.45 0.49
C SER A 371 -11.58 -4.86 0.64
N VAL A 372 -12.28 -4.32 1.64
CA VAL A 372 -13.70 -4.59 1.91
C VAL A 372 -14.63 -3.72 1.07
N VAL A 373 -14.34 -2.42 0.93
CA VAL A 373 -15.30 -1.44 0.39
C VAL A 373 -15.08 -1.06 -1.07
N MET A 374 -13.94 -1.42 -1.66
CA MET A 374 -13.64 -1.11 -3.05
C MET A 374 -14.17 -2.18 -4.01
N SER A 375 -14.70 -1.74 -5.17
CA SER A 375 -15.13 -2.66 -6.22
C SER A 375 -13.96 -3.42 -6.85
N ARG A 376 -12.71 -2.95 -6.66
CA ARG A 376 -11.48 -3.58 -7.16
C ARG A 376 -11.36 -5.07 -6.81
N TYR A 377 -11.87 -5.48 -5.65
CA TYR A 377 -11.70 -6.84 -5.13
C TYR A 377 -13.01 -7.64 -5.13
N GLY A 378 -14.09 -7.07 -4.60
CA GLY A 378 -15.39 -7.73 -4.52
C GLY A 378 -16.22 -7.70 -5.80
N GLY A 379 -15.87 -6.83 -6.76
CA GLY A 379 -16.63 -6.60 -7.99
C GLY A 379 -18.09 -6.19 -7.72
N ASP A 380 -18.95 -6.38 -8.73
CA ASP A 380 -20.37 -6.05 -8.62
C ASP A 380 -21.14 -6.98 -7.66
N VAL A 381 -20.62 -8.18 -7.38
CA VAL A 381 -21.26 -9.16 -6.49
C VAL A 381 -21.30 -8.68 -5.05
N ALA A 382 -20.31 -7.89 -4.63
CA ALA A 382 -20.23 -7.31 -3.30
C ALA A 382 -20.96 -5.96 -3.15
N ARG A 383 -21.63 -5.47 -4.21
CA ARG A 383 -22.30 -4.16 -4.19
C ARG A 383 -23.50 -4.19 -3.25
N LEU A 384 -23.48 -3.32 -2.24
CA LEU A 384 -24.63 -3.11 -1.36
C LEU A 384 -25.80 -2.53 -2.18
N ILE A 385 -26.96 -3.17 -2.08
CA ILE A 385 -28.21 -2.67 -2.66
C ILE A 385 -28.78 -1.64 -1.67
N SER A 386 -28.84 -0.38 -2.10
CA SER A 386 -29.44 0.72 -1.34
C SER A 386 -30.94 0.83 -1.58
#